data_AF-A0A497GIX3-F1
#
_entry.id   AF-A0A497GIX3-F1
#
_cell.length_a   1.000
_cell.length_b   1.000
_cell.length_c   1.000
_cell.angle_alpha   90.00
_cell.angle_beta   90.00
_cell.angle_gamma   90.00
#
_symmetry.space_group_name_H-M   'P 1'
#
loop_
_entity.id
_entity.type
_entity.pdbx_description
1 polymer ?
#
loop_
_entity_poly.entity_id
_entity_poly.type
_entity_poly.pdbx_seq_one_letter_code
_entity_poly.pdbx_strand_id
1 'polypeptide(L)'
;MLLDTNLLVFVLLDPEILFPRMNERDKILSLYANEIYRRPDTTIIVPDLILDIEVPRVVLKQIVTECISDQRKLSMLLNAIKSLREDIESAEILGKYKLFKVWNSRRLRTAARLYNRIRIRISQKTEHDISKFLKTKHQDVLLLAVAKLENAIIVTADSDFKYFVKEGDIDVPVCYINVDKDARAVQISLLNVSDTDRAWFAEINEKVRQK
;
A
#
# COMPACT_ATOMS: atom_id res chain seq x y z
N MET A 1 6.59 -0.95 8.25
CA MET A 1 6.01 -0.23 7.09
C MET A 1 4.68 -0.87 6.72
N LEU A 2 3.74 -0.11 6.18
CA LEU A 2 2.52 -0.63 5.57
C LEU A 2 2.54 -0.21 4.10
N LEU A 3 2.64 -1.17 3.18
CA LEU A 3 2.57 -0.90 1.76
C LEU A 3 1.10 -0.92 1.35
N ASP A 4 0.64 0.10 0.63
CA ASP A 4 -0.61 0.06 -0.10
C ASP A 4 -0.62 -1.16 -1.05
N THR A 5 -1.80 -1.72 -1.31
CA THR A 5 -2.01 -2.97 -2.06
C THR A 5 -1.26 -2.98 -3.39
N ASN A 6 -1.26 -1.89 -4.13
CA ASN A 6 -0.55 -1.81 -5.41
C ASN A 6 0.97 -2.00 -5.27
N LEU A 7 1.58 -1.47 -4.20
CA LEU A 7 3.01 -1.65 -3.92
C LEU A 7 3.29 -3.00 -3.30
N LEU A 8 2.41 -3.48 -2.42
CA LEU A 8 2.54 -4.77 -1.77
C LEU A 8 2.54 -5.91 -2.80
N VAL A 9 1.69 -5.84 -3.81
CA VAL A 9 1.62 -6.84 -4.89
C VAL A 9 2.96 -6.99 -5.62
N PHE A 10 3.73 -5.91 -5.84
CA PHE A 10 5.06 -6.00 -6.46
C PHE A 10 6.10 -6.74 -5.61
N VAL A 11 5.87 -6.82 -4.30
CA VAL A 11 6.75 -7.53 -3.36
C VAL A 11 6.32 -8.98 -3.21
N LEU A 12 5.02 -9.24 -3.21
CA LEU A 12 4.46 -10.56 -2.96
C LEU A 12 4.45 -11.46 -4.20
N LEU A 13 4.35 -10.88 -5.39
CA LEU A 13 4.19 -11.62 -6.63
C LEU A 13 5.21 -11.15 -7.65
N ASP A 14 5.64 -12.07 -8.51
CA ASP A 14 6.54 -11.74 -9.62
C ASP A 14 5.85 -10.76 -10.58
N PRO A 15 6.35 -9.51 -10.68
CA PRO A 15 5.72 -8.50 -11.52
C PRO A 15 5.84 -8.80 -13.01
N GLU A 16 6.82 -9.61 -13.45
CA GLU A 16 6.95 -10.01 -14.86
C GLU A 16 5.82 -10.94 -15.30
N ILE A 17 5.35 -11.78 -14.37
CA ILE A 17 4.21 -12.68 -14.60
C ILE A 17 2.91 -11.89 -14.56
N LEU A 18 2.76 -11.04 -13.53
CA LEU A 18 1.50 -10.35 -13.28
C LEU A 18 1.29 -9.15 -14.21
N PHE A 19 2.34 -8.40 -14.54
CA PHE A 19 2.29 -7.20 -15.37
C PHE A 19 3.18 -7.35 -16.62
N PRO A 20 2.79 -8.21 -17.59
CA PRO A 20 3.60 -8.47 -18.78
C PRO A 20 3.81 -7.21 -19.65
N ARG A 21 2.95 -6.20 -19.50
CA ARG A 21 3.03 -4.88 -20.15
C ARG A 21 3.09 -3.76 -19.11
N MET A 22 3.95 -3.92 -18.10
CA MET A 22 4.12 -2.92 -17.05
C MET A 22 4.52 -1.55 -17.64
N ASN A 23 3.71 -0.53 -17.36
CA ASN A 23 4.02 0.84 -17.76
C ASN A 23 5.18 1.40 -16.90
N GLU A 24 5.78 2.51 -17.35
CA GLU A 24 6.96 3.08 -16.70
C GLU A 24 6.70 3.51 -15.25
N ARG A 25 5.49 4.00 -14.96
CA ARG A 25 5.08 4.36 -13.60
C ARG A 25 5.12 3.15 -12.68
N ASP A 26 4.52 2.04 -13.09
CA ASP A 26 4.45 0.84 -12.28
C ASP A 26 5.84 0.18 -12.13
N LYS A 27 6.72 0.28 -13.14
CA LYS A 27 8.12 -0.12 -13.01
C LYS A 27 8.83 0.67 -11.91
N ILE A 28 8.71 2.00 -11.92
CA ILE A 28 9.30 2.87 -10.88
C ILE A 28 8.74 2.50 -9.51
N LEU A 29 7.41 2.34 -9.38
CA LEU A 29 6.77 1.94 -8.12
C LEU A 29 7.26 0.57 -7.63
N SER A 30 7.47 -0.39 -8.52
CA SER A 30 8.05 -1.70 -8.18
C SER A 30 9.49 -1.57 -7.64
N LEU A 31 10.30 -0.64 -8.18
CA LEU A 31 11.65 -0.38 -7.67
C LEU A 31 11.61 0.17 -6.25
N TYR A 32 10.73 1.14 -5.95
CA TYR A 32 10.55 1.63 -4.58
C TYR A 32 10.09 0.53 -3.63
N ALA A 33 9.08 -0.25 -4.01
CA ALA A 33 8.57 -1.34 -3.19
C ALA A 33 9.68 -2.37 -2.87
N ASN A 34 10.50 -2.71 -3.86
CA ASN A 34 11.63 -3.62 -3.70
C ASN A 34 12.76 -3.05 -2.82
N GLU A 35 13.12 -1.78 -2.95
CA GLU A 35 14.14 -1.15 -2.09
C GLU A 35 13.67 -1.06 -0.64
N ILE A 36 12.38 -0.76 -0.41
CA ILE A 36 11.78 -0.79 0.94
C ILE A 36 11.79 -2.22 1.48
N TYR A 37 11.39 -3.19 0.67
CA TYR A 37 11.37 -4.60 1.06
C TYR A 37 12.76 -5.16 1.34
N ARG A 38 13.81 -4.76 0.61
CA ARG A 38 15.17 -5.32 0.81
C ARG A 38 15.84 -4.86 2.09
N ARG A 39 15.32 -3.82 2.77
CA ARG A 39 15.91 -3.36 4.03
C ARG A 39 15.78 -4.46 5.11
N PRO A 40 16.89 -4.87 5.75
CA PRO A 40 16.87 -5.92 6.77
C PRO A 40 15.94 -5.58 7.95
N ASP A 41 16.03 -4.36 8.48
CA ASP A 41 15.30 -3.94 9.68
C ASP A 41 13.84 -3.52 9.41
N THR A 42 13.34 -3.79 8.20
CA THR A 42 11.97 -3.41 7.81
C THR A 42 11.04 -4.60 7.85
N THR A 43 10.11 -4.56 8.81
CA THR A 43 8.92 -5.41 8.85
C THR A 43 7.80 -4.78 8.02
N ILE A 44 7.23 -5.55 7.09
CA ILE A 44 6.05 -5.17 6.32
C ILE A 44 4.80 -5.69 7.02
N ILE A 45 3.92 -4.76 7.40
CA ILE A 45 2.64 -5.09 8.02
C ILE A 45 1.65 -5.42 6.93
N VAL A 46 1.04 -6.60 7.02
CA VAL A 46 0.10 -7.12 6.04
C VAL A 46 -1.23 -7.38 6.73
N PRO A 47 -2.26 -6.57 6.49
CA PRO A 47 -3.59 -6.86 7.01
C PRO A 47 -4.17 -8.12 6.34
N ASP A 48 -4.77 -9.01 7.12
CA ASP A 48 -5.38 -10.26 6.61
C ASP A 48 -6.42 -10.02 5.51
N LEU A 49 -7.21 -8.96 5.63
CA LEU A 49 -8.16 -8.51 4.60
C LEU A 49 -7.50 -8.28 3.22
N ILE A 50 -6.27 -7.78 3.21
CA ILE A 50 -5.53 -7.51 1.96
C ILE A 50 -5.17 -8.82 1.28
N LEU A 51 -4.75 -9.82 2.04
CA LEU A 51 -4.41 -11.15 1.52
C LEU A 51 -5.65 -11.90 1.01
N ASP A 52 -6.74 -11.85 1.76
CA ASP A 52 -7.92 -12.67 1.46
C ASP A 52 -8.81 -12.04 0.37
N ILE A 53 -8.75 -10.73 0.19
CA ILE A 53 -9.69 -10.00 -0.67
C ILE A 53 -8.97 -9.16 -1.71
N GLU A 54 -8.08 -8.25 -1.30
CA GLU A 54 -7.57 -7.25 -2.23
C GLU A 54 -6.54 -7.80 -3.22
N VAL A 55 -5.57 -8.58 -2.76
CA VAL A 55 -4.59 -9.22 -3.63
C VAL A 55 -5.27 -10.15 -4.64
N PRO A 56 -6.16 -11.09 -4.23
CA PRO A 56 -6.92 -11.90 -5.19
C PRO A 56 -7.72 -11.06 -6.19
N ARG A 57 -8.35 -9.95 -5.75
CA ARG A 57 -9.08 -9.05 -6.64
C ARG A 57 -8.17 -8.37 -7.66
N VAL A 58 -7.00 -7.88 -7.24
CA VAL A 58 -6.01 -7.25 -8.13
C VAL A 58 -5.50 -8.26 -9.14
N VAL A 59 -5.13 -9.46 -8.70
CA VAL A 59 -4.63 -10.51 -9.60
C VAL A 59 -5.70 -10.94 -10.59
N LEU A 60 -6.95 -11.15 -10.13
CA LEU A 60 -8.06 -11.48 -11.01
C LEU A 60 -8.29 -10.40 -12.07
N LYS A 61 -8.31 -9.13 -11.66
CA LYS A 61 -8.44 -8.01 -12.57
C LYS A 61 -7.34 -8.06 -13.63
N GLN A 62 -6.09 -8.24 -13.20
CA GLN A 62 -4.93 -8.23 -14.09
C GLN A 62 -4.94 -9.39 -15.09
N ILE A 63 -5.34 -10.59 -14.65
CA ILE A 63 -5.53 -11.76 -15.53
C ILE A 63 -6.52 -11.43 -16.65
N VAL A 64 -7.66 -10.82 -16.30
CA VAL A 64 -8.72 -10.48 -17.26
C VAL A 64 -8.29 -9.33 -18.17
N THR A 65 -7.73 -8.24 -17.64
CA THR A 65 -7.42 -7.03 -18.42
C THR A 65 -6.19 -7.18 -19.30
N GLU A 66 -5.21 -7.98 -18.90
CA GLU A 66 -4.03 -8.29 -19.74
C GLU A 66 -4.21 -9.56 -20.58
N CYS A 67 -5.39 -10.19 -20.52
CA CYS A 67 -5.69 -11.42 -21.23
C CYS A 67 -4.65 -12.53 -20.98
N ILE A 68 -4.27 -12.76 -19.72
CA ILE A 68 -3.33 -13.81 -19.35
C ILE A 68 -4.02 -15.17 -19.55
N SER A 69 -3.73 -15.82 -20.68
CA SER A 69 -4.36 -17.09 -21.08
C SER A 69 -3.41 -18.30 -21.02
N ASP A 70 -2.11 -18.08 -20.82
CA ASP A 70 -1.13 -19.15 -20.70
C ASP A 70 -1.38 -19.98 -19.42
N GLN A 71 -1.63 -21.28 -19.61
CA GLN A 71 -2.03 -22.16 -18.51
C GLN A 71 -0.95 -22.36 -17.44
N ARG A 72 0.34 -22.29 -17.82
CA ARG A 72 1.44 -22.38 -16.87
C ARG A 72 1.51 -21.12 -16.01
N LYS A 73 1.42 -19.93 -16.61
CA LYS A 73 1.36 -18.65 -15.88
C LYS A 73 0.17 -18.60 -14.94
N LEU A 74 -1.01 -19.01 -15.40
CA LEU A 74 -2.21 -19.06 -14.56
C LEU A 74 -2.03 -20.01 -13.36
N SER A 75 -1.44 -21.18 -13.59
CA SER A 75 -1.15 -22.14 -12.52
C SER A 75 -0.15 -21.60 -11.49
N MET A 76 0.88 -20.88 -11.94
CA MET A 76 1.84 -20.20 -11.06
C MET A 76 1.15 -19.14 -10.20
N LEU A 77 0.32 -18.28 -10.80
CA LEU A 77 -0.43 -17.24 -10.07
C LEU A 77 -1.41 -17.84 -9.06
N LEU A 78 -2.15 -18.89 -9.45
CA LEU A 78 -3.08 -19.57 -8.56
C LEU A 78 -2.38 -20.22 -7.37
N ASN A 79 -1.23 -20.87 -7.59
CA ASN A 79 -0.45 -21.46 -6.51
C ASN A 79 0.11 -20.38 -5.59
N ALA A 80 0.66 -19.29 -6.14
CA ALA A 80 1.16 -18.17 -5.35
C ALA A 80 0.08 -17.55 -4.47
N ILE A 81 -1.15 -17.36 -4.98
CA ILE A 81 -2.27 -16.85 -4.16
C ILE A 81 -2.65 -17.85 -3.06
N LYS A 82 -2.71 -19.14 -3.37
CA LYS A 82 -3.12 -20.18 -2.40
C LYS A 82 -2.13 -20.31 -1.25
N SER A 83 -0.82 -20.25 -1.52
CA SER A 83 0.22 -20.34 -0.50
C SER A 83 0.48 -19.02 0.21
N LEU A 84 0.03 -17.88 -0.34
CA LEU A 84 0.44 -16.55 0.10
C LEU A 84 0.31 -16.32 1.61
N ARG A 85 -0.80 -16.79 2.21
CA ARG A 85 -1.00 -16.66 3.67
C ARG A 85 0.05 -17.44 4.45
N GLU A 86 0.27 -18.69 4.09
CA GLU A 86 1.26 -19.56 4.74
C GLU A 86 2.68 -19.02 4.54
N ASP A 87 2.97 -18.45 3.36
CA ASP A 87 4.25 -17.81 3.05
C ASP A 87 4.49 -16.58 3.95
N ILE A 88 3.46 -15.74 4.13
CA ILE A 88 3.51 -14.58 5.04
C ILE A 88 3.70 -15.01 6.49
N GLU A 89 2.93 -16.01 6.96
CA GLU A 89 3.03 -16.53 8.33
C GLU A 89 4.40 -17.16 8.59
N SER A 90 4.97 -17.87 7.62
CA SER A 90 6.31 -18.45 7.71
C SER A 90 7.39 -17.37 7.76
N ALA A 91 7.27 -16.32 6.95
CA ALA A 91 8.21 -15.20 6.92
C ALA A 91 8.03 -14.21 8.10
N GLU A 92 6.91 -14.27 8.83
CA GLU A 92 6.72 -13.57 10.10
C GLU A 92 7.65 -14.11 11.20
N ILE A 93 8.01 -15.40 11.17
CA ILE A 93 9.01 -16.00 12.09
C ILE A 93 10.37 -15.31 11.93
N LEU A 94 10.70 -14.88 10.71
CA LEU A 94 11.94 -14.16 10.38
C LEU A 94 11.83 -12.64 10.64
N GLY A 95 10.70 -12.17 11.17
CA GLY A 95 10.41 -10.76 11.40
C GLY A 95 10.18 -9.94 10.13
N LYS A 96 10.08 -10.60 8.97
CA LYS A 96 10.00 -9.89 7.69
C LYS A 96 8.62 -9.32 7.42
N TYR A 97 7.61 -10.10 7.75
CA TYR A 97 6.22 -9.69 7.72
C TYR A 97 5.63 -9.68 9.12
N LYS A 98 4.53 -8.95 9.28
CA LYS A 98 3.66 -9.03 10.45
C LYS A 98 2.22 -9.14 9.98
N LEU A 99 1.57 -10.27 10.27
CA LEU A 99 0.18 -10.48 9.87
C LEU A 99 -0.76 -9.76 10.84
N PHE A 100 -1.50 -8.78 10.33
CA PHE A 100 -2.42 -7.98 11.14
C PHE A 100 -3.86 -8.42 10.95
N LYS A 101 -4.46 -9.04 11.99
CA LYS A 101 -5.86 -9.52 11.94
C LYS A 101 -6.87 -8.37 12.01
N VAL A 102 -7.47 -7.94 10.90
CA VAL A 102 -8.37 -6.77 10.87
C VAL A 102 -9.66 -7.02 11.66
N TRP A 103 -10.16 -8.25 11.64
CA TRP A 103 -11.46 -8.65 12.20
C TRP A 103 -11.48 -8.66 13.73
N ASN A 104 -11.42 -7.47 14.32
CA ASN A 104 -11.44 -7.24 15.75
C ASN A 104 -12.20 -5.95 16.07
N SER A 105 -13.08 -5.99 17.07
CA SER A 105 -13.95 -4.87 17.43
C SER A 105 -13.19 -3.58 17.78
N ARG A 106 -12.02 -3.69 18.45
CA ARG A 106 -11.17 -2.54 18.77
C ARG A 106 -10.57 -1.92 17.51
N ARG A 107 -10.09 -2.77 16.58
CA ARG A 107 -9.47 -2.35 15.31
C ARG A 107 -10.48 -1.65 14.40
N LEU A 108 -11.65 -2.28 14.21
CA LEU A 108 -12.76 -1.72 13.43
C LEU A 108 -13.32 -0.43 14.05
N ARG A 109 -13.37 -0.34 15.39
CA ARG A 109 -13.74 0.91 16.08
C ARG A 109 -12.76 2.05 15.78
N THR A 110 -11.45 1.78 15.73
CA THR A 110 -10.45 2.79 15.34
C THR A 110 -10.68 3.26 13.90
N ALA A 111 -10.92 2.33 12.96
CA ALA A 111 -11.23 2.67 11.58
C ALA A 111 -12.50 3.53 11.45
N ALA A 112 -13.59 3.16 12.15
CA ALA A 112 -14.84 3.93 12.14
C ALA A 112 -14.67 5.34 12.74
N ARG A 113 -13.84 5.48 13.78
CA ARG A 113 -13.50 6.80 14.36
C ARG A 113 -12.70 7.66 13.38
N LEU A 114 -11.72 7.08 12.70
CA LEU A 114 -10.95 7.78 11.67
C LEU A 114 -11.84 8.19 10.49
N TYR A 115 -12.70 7.30 10.01
CA TYR A 115 -13.69 7.59 8.97
C TYR A 115 -14.53 8.83 9.32
N ASN A 116 -15.11 8.84 10.52
CA ASN A 116 -15.93 9.96 10.97
C ASN A 116 -15.13 11.26 11.13
N ARG A 117 -13.89 11.18 11.65
CA ARG A 117 -13.00 12.35 11.76
C ARG A 117 -12.68 12.93 10.38
N ILE A 118 -12.26 12.10 9.43
CA ILE A 118 -11.94 12.50 8.05
C ILE A 118 -13.17 13.16 7.42
N ARG A 119 -14.33 12.49 7.48
CA ARG A 119 -15.60 13.00 6.96
C ARG A 119 -15.93 14.39 7.50
N ILE A 120 -15.93 14.55 8.82
CA ILE A 120 -16.32 15.82 9.46
C ILE A 120 -15.31 16.92 9.12
N ARG A 121 -14.00 16.66 9.31
CA ARG A 121 -12.95 17.68 9.15
C ARG A 121 -12.83 18.15 7.71
N ILE A 122 -12.86 17.23 6.76
CA ILE A 122 -12.75 17.60 5.35
C ILE A 122 -14.02 18.31 4.89
N SER A 123 -15.21 17.79 5.22
CA SER A 123 -16.46 18.45 4.81
C SER A 123 -16.60 19.87 5.35
N GLN A 124 -16.10 20.13 6.56
CA GLN A 124 -16.05 21.47 7.14
C GLN A 124 -15.08 22.39 6.40
N LYS A 125 -13.89 21.89 6.04
CA LYS A 125 -12.86 22.68 5.34
C LYS A 125 -13.22 23.01 3.89
N THR A 126 -13.86 22.07 3.19
CA THR A 126 -14.20 22.23 1.77
C THR A 126 -15.63 22.74 1.57
N GLU A 127 -16.38 22.98 2.64
CA GLU A 127 -17.80 23.33 2.62
C GLU A 127 -18.65 22.38 1.75
N HIS A 128 -18.26 21.10 1.69
CA HIS A 128 -18.87 20.10 0.82
C HIS A 128 -18.92 18.72 1.47
N ASP A 129 -20.04 18.00 1.39
CA ASP A 129 -20.14 16.66 1.97
C ASP A 129 -19.36 15.61 1.16
N ILE A 130 -18.25 15.14 1.72
CA ILE A 130 -17.42 14.09 1.10
C ILE A 130 -17.92 12.66 1.37
N SER A 131 -19.08 12.47 2.02
CA SER A 131 -19.57 11.14 2.42
C SER A 131 -19.66 10.14 1.27
N LYS A 132 -20.06 10.58 0.07
CA LYS A 132 -20.14 9.70 -1.12
C LYS A 132 -18.76 9.23 -1.57
N PHE A 133 -17.79 10.14 -1.61
CA PHE A 133 -16.40 9.83 -1.94
C PHE A 133 -15.78 8.90 -0.90
N LEU A 134 -15.91 9.22 0.39
CA LEU A 134 -15.28 8.43 1.44
C LEU A 134 -15.81 6.98 1.53
N LYS A 135 -17.08 6.74 1.14
CA LYS A 135 -17.63 5.38 1.04
C LYS A 135 -16.88 4.49 0.05
N THR A 136 -16.34 5.04 -1.04
CA THR A 136 -15.54 4.26 -2.01
C THR A 136 -14.12 4.01 -1.53
N LYS A 137 -13.70 4.68 -0.43
CA LYS A 137 -12.35 4.70 0.12
C LYS A 137 -12.25 4.05 1.51
N HIS A 138 -13.20 3.18 1.84
CA HIS A 138 -13.26 2.53 3.16
C HIS A 138 -12.06 1.63 3.45
N GLN A 139 -11.48 0.99 2.43
CA GLN A 139 -10.25 0.19 2.54
C GLN A 139 -9.06 1.08 2.91
N ASP A 140 -8.91 2.25 2.27
CA ASP A 140 -7.83 3.20 2.57
C ASP A 140 -7.92 3.72 4.01
N VAL A 141 -9.14 4.00 4.49
CA VAL A 141 -9.37 4.39 5.89
C VAL A 141 -9.04 3.26 6.86
N LEU A 142 -9.29 2.02 6.49
CA LEU A 142 -8.85 0.87 7.27
C LEU A 142 -7.31 0.79 7.32
N LEU A 143 -6.62 0.99 6.20
CA LEU A 143 -5.15 1.01 6.17
C LEU A 143 -4.57 2.14 7.05
N LEU A 144 -5.18 3.33 7.04
CA LEU A 144 -4.85 4.41 7.99
C LEU A 144 -5.03 3.96 9.45
N ALA A 145 -6.07 3.20 9.75
CA ALA A 145 -6.31 2.67 11.10
C ALA A 145 -5.26 1.64 11.52
N VAL A 146 -4.89 0.72 10.62
CA VAL A 146 -3.82 -0.26 10.87
C VAL A 146 -2.50 0.46 11.11
N ALA A 147 -2.14 1.40 10.23
CA ALA A 147 -0.93 2.19 10.36
C ALA A 147 -0.87 2.96 11.69
N LYS A 148 -1.98 3.56 12.11
CA LYS A 148 -2.08 4.23 13.41
C LYS A 148 -1.86 3.27 14.59
N LEU A 149 -2.47 2.09 14.55
CA LEU A 149 -2.40 1.11 15.64
C LEU A 149 -1.01 0.49 15.77
N GLU A 150 -0.30 0.36 14.66
CA GLU A 150 1.00 -0.28 14.58
C GLU A 150 2.17 0.70 14.50
N ASN A 151 1.88 2.01 14.61
CA ASN A 151 2.86 3.09 14.43
C ASN A 151 3.69 2.92 13.14
N ALA A 152 3.01 2.57 12.05
CA ALA A 152 3.65 2.26 10.77
C ALA A 152 3.50 3.40 9.78
N ILE A 153 4.53 3.60 8.97
CA ILE A 153 4.49 4.51 7.81
C ILE A 153 3.76 3.81 6.67
N ILE A 154 2.72 4.46 6.14
CA ILE A 154 2.07 4.03 4.90
C ILE A 154 2.93 4.48 3.73
N VAL A 155 3.27 3.57 2.82
CA VAL A 155 3.88 3.91 1.54
C VAL A 155 2.84 3.65 0.45
N THR A 156 2.59 4.66 -0.39
CA THR A 156 1.52 4.61 -1.39
C THR A 156 1.80 5.53 -2.58
N ALA A 157 1.16 5.24 -3.71
CA ALA A 157 1.07 6.12 -4.87
C ALA A 157 -0.34 6.69 -5.07
N ASP A 158 -1.27 6.47 -4.13
CA ASP A 158 -2.60 7.06 -4.11
C ASP A 158 -2.55 8.40 -3.34
N SER A 159 -2.92 9.48 -4.04
CA SER A 159 -2.96 10.83 -3.48
C SER A 159 -3.99 10.98 -2.35
N ASP A 160 -4.97 10.08 -2.27
CA ASP A 160 -6.04 10.16 -1.28
C ASP A 160 -5.53 9.99 0.15
N PHE A 161 -4.49 9.17 0.38
CA PHE A 161 -3.84 9.10 1.69
C PHE A 161 -3.22 10.44 2.09
N LYS A 162 -2.53 11.11 1.16
CA LYS A 162 -1.95 12.44 1.38
C LYS A 162 -3.07 13.45 1.72
N TYR A 163 -4.18 13.39 1.01
CA TYR A 163 -5.34 14.23 1.23
C TYR A 163 -6.00 13.96 2.59
N PHE A 164 -6.26 12.70 2.95
CA PHE A 164 -6.85 12.33 4.23
C PHE A 164 -5.98 12.71 5.41
N VAL A 165 -4.66 12.51 5.31
CA VAL A 165 -3.73 12.86 6.39
C VAL A 165 -3.65 14.37 6.59
N LYS A 166 -3.47 15.12 5.50
CA LYS A 166 -3.33 16.58 5.57
C LYS A 166 -4.66 17.27 5.91
N GLU A 167 -5.72 16.96 5.18
CA GLU A 167 -6.99 17.67 5.33
C GLU A 167 -7.86 17.12 6.46
N GLY A 168 -7.84 15.81 6.67
CA GLY A 168 -8.50 15.13 7.78
C GLY A 168 -7.79 15.31 9.13
N ASP A 169 -6.62 15.97 9.15
CA ASP A 169 -5.82 16.21 10.36
C ASP A 169 -5.53 14.89 11.09
N ILE A 170 -4.93 13.94 10.37
CA ILE A 170 -4.61 12.61 10.87
C ILE A 170 -3.11 12.53 11.14
N ASP A 171 -2.74 11.99 12.29
CA ASP A 171 -1.39 11.80 12.82
C ASP A 171 -0.75 10.48 12.34
N VAL A 172 -1.07 10.03 11.13
CA VAL A 172 -0.49 8.82 10.53
C VAL A 172 0.65 9.23 9.61
N PRO A 173 1.85 8.61 9.72
CA PRO A 173 2.94 8.89 8.82
C PRO A 173 2.68 8.30 7.43
N VAL A 174 2.88 9.12 6.39
CA VAL A 174 2.66 8.74 4.99
C VAL A 174 3.85 9.15 4.13
N CYS A 175 4.34 8.21 3.35
CA CYS A 175 5.22 8.41 2.20
C CYS A 175 4.42 8.26 0.91
N TYR A 176 4.10 9.38 0.28
CA TYR A 176 3.42 9.43 -1.01
C TYR A 176 4.44 9.56 -2.14
N ILE A 177 4.45 8.58 -3.05
CA ILE A 177 5.32 8.53 -4.22
C ILE A 177 4.51 9.00 -5.43
N ASN A 178 4.80 10.21 -5.90
CA ASN A 178 4.24 10.73 -7.15
C ASN A 178 5.21 10.45 -8.30
N VAL A 179 4.72 9.78 -9.34
CA VAL A 179 5.46 9.55 -10.57
C VAL A 179 4.77 10.34 -11.67
N ASP A 180 5.44 11.39 -12.15
CA ASP A 180 4.96 12.18 -13.27
C ASP A 180 4.97 11.32 -14.54
N LYS A 181 3.82 11.27 -15.23
CA LYS A 181 3.64 10.46 -16.44
C LYS A 181 4.48 10.98 -17.61
N ASP A 182 4.78 12.27 -17.64
CA ASP A 182 5.39 12.93 -18.80
C ASP A 182 6.88 13.22 -18.60
N ALA A 183 7.32 13.48 -17.37
CA ALA A 183 8.69 13.92 -17.09
C ALA A 183 9.62 12.82 -16.55
N ARG A 184 9.12 11.60 -16.30
CA ARG A 184 9.80 10.55 -15.50
C ARG A 184 10.33 11.07 -14.15
N ALA A 185 9.78 12.19 -13.69
CA ALA A 185 10.17 12.82 -12.45
C ALA A 185 9.44 12.13 -11.31
N VAL A 186 10.21 11.66 -10.32
CA VAL A 186 9.65 11.13 -9.08
C VAL A 186 9.75 12.17 -7.99
N GLN A 187 8.61 12.48 -7.37
CA GLN A 187 8.51 13.33 -6.20
C GLN A 187 7.99 12.52 -5.02
N ILE A 188 8.74 12.52 -3.92
CA ILE A 188 8.31 11.91 -2.67
C ILE A 188 7.79 13.01 -1.74
N SER A 189 6.54 12.87 -1.28
CA SER A 189 5.96 13.72 -0.24
C SER A 189 5.89 12.94 1.08
N LEU A 190 6.55 13.44 2.12
CA LEU A 190 6.60 12.80 3.44
C LEU A 190 5.80 13.61 4.47
N LEU A 191 4.71 13.03 4.98
CA LEU A 191 3.82 13.63 5.98
C LEU A 191 3.95 12.91 7.32
N ASN A 192 4.11 13.65 8.42
CA ASN A 192 4.26 13.13 9.79
C ASN A 192 5.39 12.08 9.96
N VAL A 193 6.34 12.04 9.02
CA VAL A 193 7.49 11.14 9.04
C VAL A 193 8.64 11.78 9.84
N SER A 194 9.34 10.98 10.66
CA SER A 194 10.49 11.40 11.45
C SER A 194 11.68 11.80 10.58
N ASP A 195 12.62 12.59 11.09
CA ASP A 195 13.81 13.00 10.32
C ASP A 195 14.70 11.82 9.91
N THR A 196 14.82 10.82 10.78
CA THR A 196 15.56 9.58 10.49
C THR A 196 14.92 8.83 9.32
N ASP A 197 13.59 8.68 9.33
CA ASP A 197 12.87 8.02 8.23
C ASP A 197 12.91 8.85 6.94
N ARG A 198 12.93 10.20 7.05
CA ARG A 198 13.08 11.10 5.89
C ARG A 198 14.42 10.91 5.20
N ALA A 199 15.51 10.85 5.96
CA ALA A 199 16.84 10.58 5.41
C ALA A 199 16.86 9.23 4.67
N TRP A 200 16.26 8.21 5.26
CA TRP A 200 16.16 6.90 4.63
C TRP A 200 15.35 6.91 3.32
N PHE A 201 14.22 7.60 3.26
CA PHE A 201 13.47 7.72 1.99
C PHE A 201 14.25 8.51 0.92
N ALA A 202 15.13 9.44 1.32
CA ALA A 202 16.03 10.11 0.40
C ALA A 202 17.07 9.14 -0.19
N GLU A 203 17.64 8.24 0.61
CA GLU A 203 18.55 7.18 0.13
C GLU A 203 17.85 6.23 -0.84
N ILE A 204 16.61 5.82 -0.55
CA ILE A 204 15.82 4.99 -1.47
C ILE A 204 15.62 5.73 -2.80
N ASN A 205 15.26 7.01 -2.75
CA ASN A 205 15.06 7.82 -3.95
C ASN A 205 16.32 7.89 -4.81
N GLU A 206 17.49 8.02 -4.20
CA GLU A 206 18.77 8.02 -4.90
C GLU A 206 19.06 6.66 -5.56
N LYS A 207 18.89 5.56 -4.81
CA LYS A 207 19.08 4.20 -5.34
C LYS A 207 18.15 3.86 -6.51
N VAL A 208 16.89 4.30 -6.44
CA VAL A 208 15.93 4.07 -7.54
C VAL A 208 16.31 4.88 -8.78
N ARG A 209 16.84 6.10 -8.63
CA ARG A 209 17.28 6.94 -9.76
C ARG A 209 18.54 6.42 -10.48
N GLN A 210 19.30 5.53 -9.84
CA GLN A 210 20.50 4.91 -10.43
C GLN A 210 20.18 3.64 -11.25
N LYS A 211 18.92 3.18 -11.27
CA LYS A 211 18.46 1.98 -11.98
C LYS A 211 17.61 2.36 -13.18
#